data_AF-A0A3S0E2I2-F1
#
_entry.id   AF-A0A3S0E2I2-F1
#
_cell.length_a   1.000
_cell.length_b   1.000
_cell.length_c   1.000
_cell.angle_alpha   90.00
_cell.angle_beta   90.00
_cell.angle_gamma   90.00
#
_symmetry.space_group_name_H-M   'P 1'
#
loop_
_entity.id
_entity.type
_entity.pdbx_description
1 polymer ?
#
loop_
_entity_poly.entity_id
_entity_poly.type
_entity_poly.pdbx_seq_one_letter_code
_entity_poly.pdbx_strand_id
1 'polypeptide(L)'
;MNKNDIVQFICFDTTMETDVFFSLMNNYLRQNKMPDTIIHEAQQGRMKYISRHYASRNDFHFVFSKAKYSDAAAKHHLKITQAGGYCVLQQNHHPDADTELATVLVFLQQGTTDITAFHGMENYKYLNIYEAYYENCLYPYILEFFTRESYADELMKELKLQPDFAYAGIYKECMAQEV
;
A
#
# COMPACT_ATOMS: atom_id res chain seq x y z
N MET A 1 14.76 7.85 -9.16
CA MET A 1 13.46 7.49 -9.77
C MET A 1 12.95 8.65 -10.58
N ASN A 2 12.33 8.37 -11.73
CA ASN A 2 11.85 9.40 -12.65
C ASN A 2 10.36 9.66 -12.36
N LYS A 3 9.85 10.86 -12.68
CA LYS A 3 8.40 11.19 -12.64
C LYS A 3 7.51 10.30 -13.54
N ASN A 4 8.06 9.24 -14.12
CA ASN A 4 7.41 8.31 -15.04
C ASN A 4 7.16 6.93 -14.41
N ASP A 5 7.40 6.78 -13.11
CA ASP A 5 7.24 5.50 -12.43
C ASP A 5 5.77 5.33 -12.01
N ILE A 6 5.23 4.13 -12.25
CA ILE A 6 3.91 3.69 -11.80
C ILE A 6 4.11 2.83 -10.56
N VAL A 7 3.31 3.10 -9.54
CA VAL A 7 3.31 2.36 -8.29
C VAL A 7 2.11 1.44 -8.26
N GLN A 8 2.35 0.13 -8.19
CA GLN A 8 1.30 -0.85 -8.02
C GLN A 8 1.11 -1.15 -6.53
N PHE A 9 -0.15 -1.08 -6.07
CA PHE A 9 -0.52 -1.48 -4.71
C PHE A 9 -1.35 -2.78 -4.75
N ILE A 10 -0.95 -3.76 -3.93
CA ILE A 10 -1.67 -5.03 -3.75
C ILE A 10 -1.92 -5.24 -2.26
N CYS A 11 -3.19 -5.36 -1.88
CA CYS A 11 -3.60 -5.60 -0.51
C CYS A 11 -3.89 -7.08 -0.30
N PHE A 12 -3.29 -7.67 0.73
CA PHE A 12 -3.53 -9.02 1.19
C PHE A 12 -4.24 -8.94 2.54
N ASP A 13 -5.39 -9.59 2.66
CA ASP A 13 -6.11 -9.76 3.92
C ASP A 13 -6.16 -11.26 4.23
N THR A 14 -5.59 -11.64 5.38
CA THR A 14 -5.43 -13.03 5.76
C THR A 14 -5.59 -13.24 7.26
N THR A 15 -5.93 -14.47 7.65
CA THR A 15 -5.90 -14.97 9.03
C THR A 15 -4.87 -16.10 9.19
N MET A 16 -4.00 -16.27 8.20
CA MET A 16 -2.95 -17.29 8.20
C MET A 16 -1.81 -16.90 9.14
N GLU A 17 -1.04 -17.89 9.59
CA GLU A 17 0.23 -17.65 10.26
C GLU A 17 1.22 -16.94 9.33
N THR A 18 2.01 -16.03 9.88
CA THR A 18 2.93 -15.13 9.18
C THR A 18 3.87 -15.87 8.23
N ASP A 19 4.51 -16.97 8.69
CA ASP A 19 5.46 -17.74 7.87
C ASP A 19 4.79 -18.39 6.65
N VAL A 20 3.56 -18.88 6.82
CA VAL A 20 2.80 -19.51 5.73
C VAL A 20 2.37 -18.45 4.71
N PHE A 21 1.96 -17.28 5.19
CA PHE A 21 1.64 -16.14 4.34
C PHE A 21 2.85 -15.70 3.51
N PHE A 22 4.00 -15.45 4.14
CA PHE A 22 5.20 -15.00 3.44
C PHE A 22 5.68 -16.00 2.39
N SER A 23 5.58 -17.31 2.67
CA SER A 23 5.90 -18.35 1.68
C SER A 23 5.02 -18.28 0.42
N LEU A 24 3.70 -18.15 0.58
CA LEU A 24 2.77 -18.03 -0.54
C LEU A 24 2.92 -16.70 -1.28
N MET A 25 3.12 -15.61 -0.54
CA MET A 25 3.32 -14.28 -1.08
C MET A 25 4.61 -14.21 -1.90
N ASN A 26 5.73 -14.72 -1.38
CA ASN A 26 7.00 -14.76 -2.11
C ASN A 26 6.87 -15.53 -3.44
N ASN A 27 6.13 -16.65 -3.43
CA ASN A 27 5.84 -17.37 -4.66
C ASN A 27 5.00 -16.53 -5.63
N TYR A 28 3.97 -15.83 -5.14
CA TYR A 28 3.16 -14.91 -5.95
C TYR A 28 4.02 -13.79 -6.56
N LEU A 29 4.86 -13.12 -5.78
CA LEU A 29 5.74 -12.05 -6.25
C LEU A 29 6.73 -12.55 -7.30
N ARG A 30 7.34 -13.72 -7.10
CA ARG A 30 8.24 -14.37 -8.08
C ARG A 30 7.52 -14.67 -9.40
N GLN A 31 6.33 -15.28 -9.34
CA GLN A 31 5.54 -15.61 -10.53
C GLN A 31 5.09 -14.38 -11.33
N ASN A 32 4.83 -13.27 -10.63
CA ASN A 32 4.41 -12.02 -11.24
C ASN A 32 5.57 -11.06 -11.53
N LYS A 33 6.82 -11.48 -11.29
CA LYS A 33 8.05 -10.70 -11.53
C LYS A 33 8.05 -9.35 -10.78
N MET A 34 7.69 -9.36 -9.50
CA MET A 34 7.62 -8.17 -8.64
C MET A 34 8.68 -8.19 -7.51
N PRO A 35 9.99 -8.19 -7.81
CA PRO A 35 11.05 -8.35 -6.80
C PRO A 35 11.19 -7.13 -5.89
N ASP A 36 10.96 -5.92 -6.39
CA ASP A 36 11.14 -4.67 -5.63
C ASP A 36 9.86 -4.30 -4.85
N THR A 37 9.35 -5.27 -4.09
CA THR A 37 8.10 -5.15 -3.36
C THR A 37 8.34 -4.81 -1.89
N ILE A 38 7.84 -3.66 -1.44
CA ILE A 38 7.82 -3.30 -0.01
C ILE A 38 6.54 -3.85 0.61
N ILE A 39 6.67 -4.52 1.77
CA ILE A 39 5.55 -5.09 2.52
C ILE A 39 5.32 -4.32 3.81
N HIS A 40 4.06 -4.00 4.05
CA HIS A 40 3.60 -3.24 5.22
C HIS A 40 2.65 -4.10 6.06
N GLU A 41 2.98 -4.40 7.33
CA GLU A 41 2.13 -5.18 8.24
C GLU A 41 1.30 -4.29 9.19
N ALA A 42 -0.01 -4.55 9.28
CA ALA A 42 -0.92 -3.82 10.16
C ALA A 42 -0.83 -4.30 11.62
N GLN A 43 -0.69 -3.37 12.58
CA GLN A 43 -0.51 -3.69 14.00
C GLN A 43 -1.76 -4.18 14.78
N GLN A 44 -2.96 -4.27 14.17
CA GLN A 44 -4.18 -4.62 14.93
C GLN A 44 -5.06 -5.70 14.26
N GLY A 45 -4.81 -6.95 14.66
CA GLY A 45 -5.79 -8.04 14.75
C GLY A 45 -6.19 -8.78 13.47
N ARG A 46 -6.06 -8.15 12.30
CA ARG A 46 -6.21 -8.83 11.01
C ARG A 46 -4.99 -8.53 10.16
N MET A 47 -4.25 -9.57 9.80
CA MET A 47 -3.02 -9.44 9.04
C MET A 47 -3.37 -8.86 7.67
N LYS A 48 -3.10 -7.56 7.54
CA LYS A 48 -3.26 -6.82 6.30
C LYS A 48 -1.88 -6.43 5.86
N TYR A 49 -1.47 -7.03 4.74
CA TYR A 49 -0.21 -6.72 4.11
C TYR A 49 -0.47 -5.87 2.87
N ILE A 50 0.32 -4.81 2.70
CA ILE A 50 0.29 -4.03 1.46
C ILE A 50 1.64 -4.22 0.79
N SER A 51 1.60 -4.78 -0.42
CA SER A 51 2.70 -4.78 -1.37
C SER A 51 2.67 -3.50 -2.17
N ARG A 52 3.82 -2.84 -2.25
CA ARG A 52 4.08 -1.74 -3.16
C ARG A 52 5.20 -2.12 -4.12
N HIS A 53 4.95 -2.01 -5.42
CA HIS A 53 5.94 -2.28 -6.45
C HIS A 53 6.06 -1.10 -7.42
N TYR A 54 7.29 -0.69 -7.70
CA TYR A 54 7.60 0.36 -8.66
C TYR A 54 7.91 -0.25 -10.03
N ALA A 55 7.23 0.23 -11.07
CA ALA A 55 7.49 -0.15 -12.45
C ALA A 55 7.71 1.10 -13.31
N SER A 56 8.61 1.00 -14.28
CA SER A 56 8.72 2.05 -15.30
C SER A 56 7.44 2.06 -16.14
N ARG A 57 6.98 3.24 -16.58
CA ARG A 57 5.83 3.35 -17.51
C ARG A 57 5.95 2.49 -18.76
N ASN A 58 7.16 2.26 -19.25
CA ASN A 58 7.41 1.49 -20.48
C ASN A 58 7.31 -0.02 -20.26
N ASP A 59 7.55 -0.48 -19.02
CA ASP A 59 7.53 -1.89 -18.63
C ASP A 59 6.20 -2.27 -17.94
N PHE A 60 5.32 -1.28 -17.71
CA PHE A 60 4.05 -1.52 -17.04
C PHE A 60 2.99 -2.03 -18.02
N HIS A 61 2.61 -3.29 -17.85
CA HIS A 61 1.57 -3.94 -18.62
C HIS A 61 0.41 -4.36 -17.72
N PHE A 62 -0.81 -3.91 -18.03
CA PHE A 62 -2.01 -4.41 -17.38
C PHE A 62 -2.42 -5.76 -17.93
N VAL A 63 -2.47 -6.76 -17.07
CA VAL A 63 -3.12 -8.03 -17.37
C VAL A 63 -4.43 -8.08 -16.58
N PHE A 64 -5.54 -7.80 -17.27
CA PHE A 64 -6.89 -8.00 -16.73
C PHE A 64 -7.24 -9.50 -16.74
N SER A 65 -6.59 -10.28 -15.88
CA SER A 65 -7.01 -11.65 -15.63
C SER A 65 -8.11 -11.64 -14.58
N LYS A 66 -9.26 -12.28 -14.85
CA LYS A 66 -10.12 -12.77 -13.77
C LYS A 66 -9.20 -13.52 -12.80
N ALA A 67 -9.17 -13.12 -11.53
CA ALA A 67 -8.32 -13.75 -10.53
C ALA A 67 -8.55 -15.27 -10.59
N LYS A 68 -7.58 -15.99 -11.17
CA LYS A 68 -7.54 -17.44 -11.08
C LYS A 68 -6.99 -17.71 -9.69
N TYR A 69 -7.89 -17.78 -8.71
CA TYR A 69 -7.54 -18.34 -7.43
C TYR A 69 -6.98 -19.73 -7.71
N SER A 70 -5.73 -19.98 -7.35
CA SER A 70 -5.31 -21.37 -7.17
C SER A 70 -6.19 -21.95 -6.06
N ASP A 71 -6.56 -23.22 -6.17
CA ASP A 71 -7.35 -23.89 -5.12
C ASP A 71 -6.70 -23.75 -3.74
N ALA A 72 -5.39 -23.55 -3.68
CA ALA A 72 -4.65 -23.23 -2.45
C ALA A 72 -5.05 -21.88 -1.81
N ALA A 73 -5.21 -20.80 -2.58
CA ALA A 73 -5.58 -19.49 -2.03
C ALA A 73 -7.01 -19.48 -1.47
N ALA A 74 -7.94 -20.15 -2.17
CA ALA A 74 -9.33 -20.33 -1.71
C ALA A 74 -9.42 -21.19 -0.43
N LYS A 75 -8.51 -22.14 -0.26
CA LYS A 75 -8.45 -23.04 0.90
C LYS A 75 -7.91 -22.37 2.18
N HIS A 76 -7.25 -21.23 2.07
CA HIS A 76 -6.48 -20.62 3.17
C HIS A 76 -6.95 -19.22 3.59
N HIS A 77 -8.17 -18.80 3.27
CA HIS A 77 -8.72 -17.50 3.68
C HIS A 77 -7.88 -16.27 3.25
N LEU A 78 -7.07 -16.40 2.20
CA LEU A 78 -6.28 -15.29 1.66
C LEU A 78 -7.11 -14.50 0.64
N LYS A 79 -7.45 -13.26 0.97
CA LYS A 79 -8.08 -12.32 0.03
C LYS A 79 -7.02 -11.40 -0.55
N ILE A 80 -6.84 -11.44 -1.87
CA ILE A 80 -5.95 -10.54 -2.61
C ILE A 80 -6.80 -9.50 -3.32
N THR A 81 -6.46 -8.22 -3.14
CA THR A 81 -7.12 -7.08 -3.79
C THR A 81 -6.06 -6.24 -4.50
N GLN A 82 -6.09 -6.22 -5.83
CA GLN A 82 -5.20 -5.37 -6.62
C GLN A 82 -5.78 -3.95 -6.67
N ALA A 83 -5.21 -3.02 -5.89
CA ALA A 83 -5.71 -1.64 -5.83
C ALA A 83 -5.56 -0.90 -7.17
N GLY A 84 -4.56 -1.25 -7.97
CA GLY A 84 -4.32 -0.69 -9.29
C GLY A 84 -2.90 -0.15 -9.44
N GLY A 85 -2.68 0.60 -10.52
CA GLY A 85 -1.44 1.32 -10.78
C GLY A 85 -1.63 2.82 -10.60
N TYR A 86 -0.72 3.46 -9.89
CA TYR A 86 -0.83 4.84 -9.46
C TYR A 86 0.37 5.66 -9.94
N CYS A 87 0.10 6.88 -10.41
CA CYS A 87 1.13 7.88 -10.66
C CYS A 87 1.61 8.47 -9.33
N VAL A 88 2.91 8.67 -9.20
CA VAL A 88 3.47 9.45 -8.10
C VAL A 88 3.21 10.94 -8.35
N LEU A 89 2.26 11.53 -7.62
CA LEU A 89 1.99 12.97 -7.67
C LEU A 89 3.00 13.73 -6.80
N GLN A 90 3.33 13.18 -5.64
CA GLN A 90 4.31 13.71 -4.71
C GLN A 90 5.08 12.59 -4.02
N GLN A 91 6.39 12.76 -3.89
CA GLN A 91 7.22 11.86 -3.09
C GLN A 91 8.23 12.68 -2.28
N ASN A 92 7.94 12.84 -0.99
CA ASN A 92 8.79 13.60 -0.06
C ASN A 92 9.73 12.68 0.73
N HIS A 93 9.48 11.37 0.73
CA HIS A 93 10.32 10.40 1.40
C HIS A 93 10.42 9.11 0.61
N HIS A 94 11.62 8.55 0.57
CA HIS A 94 11.79 7.16 0.18
C HIS A 94 11.59 6.31 1.44
N PRO A 95 10.68 5.33 1.43
CA PRO A 95 10.42 4.45 2.58
C PRO A 95 11.69 3.84 3.19
N ASP A 96 12.62 3.45 2.32
CA ASP A 96 13.90 2.81 2.70
C ASP A 96 14.90 3.74 3.41
N ALA A 97 14.57 5.01 3.66
CA ALA A 97 15.52 6.01 4.15
C ALA A 97 15.51 6.22 5.67
N ASP A 98 14.44 5.86 6.41
CA ASP A 98 14.34 6.15 7.85
C ASP A 98 13.51 5.08 8.59
N THR A 99 14.19 4.06 9.13
CA THR A 99 13.56 2.90 9.83
C THR A 99 12.88 3.26 11.15
N GLU A 100 13.01 4.49 11.63
CA GLU A 100 12.41 4.95 12.90
C GLU A 100 10.99 5.51 12.74
N LEU A 101 10.48 5.58 11.50
CA LEU A 101 9.16 6.12 11.20
C LEU A 101 8.13 5.00 11.02
N ALA A 102 6.96 5.18 11.65
CA ALA A 102 5.75 4.46 11.30
C ALA A 102 5.19 4.99 9.98
N THR A 103 4.70 4.07 9.14
CA THR A 103 4.02 4.42 7.90
C THR A 103 2.51 4.33 8.12
N VAL A 104 1.76 5.38 7.77
CA VAL A 104 0.30 5.35 7.76
C VAL A 104 -0.18 5.46 6.32
N LEU A 105 -0.75 4.37 5.79
CA LEU A 105 -1.35 4.37 4.45
C LEU A 105 -2.84 4.65 4.55
N VAL A 106 -3.31 5.57 3.70
CA VAL A 106 -4.70 6.02 3.63
C VAL A 106 -5.20 5.88 2.20
N PHE A 107 -6.34 5.24 2.05
CA PHE A 107 -7.02 5.02 0.78
C PHE A 107 -8.28 5.88 0.76
N LEU A 108 -8.40 6.76 -0.22
CA LEU A 108 -9.53 7.70 -0.32
C LEU A 108 -10.63 7.13 -1.22
N GLN A 109 -11.90 7.34 -0.84
CA GLN A 109 -13.04 6.72 -1.53
C GLN A 109 -13.64 7.61 -2.64
N GLN A 110 -13.39 8.92 -2.61
CA GLN A 110 -13.91 9.88 -3.59
C GLN A 110 -12.78 10.78 -4.10
N GLY A 111 -12.89 11.21 -5.36
CA GLY A 111 -11.88 12.07 -6.02
C GLY A 111 -12.09 13.57 -5.76
N THR A 112 -13.11 13.93 -4.97
CA THR A 112 -13.44 15.32 -4.62
C THR A 112 -12.61 15.86 -3.47
N THR A 113 -11.79 15.02 -2.83
CA THR A 113 -10.96 15.43 -1.71
C THR A 113 -9.93 16.44 -2.17
N ASP A 114 -9.94 17.61 -1.56
CA ASP A 114 -8.86 18.56 -1.72
C ASP A 114 -7.60 18.00 -1.05
N ILE A 115 -6.66 17.51 -1.87
CA ILE A 115 -5.40 16.92 -1.41
C ILE A 115 -4.62 17.93 -0.54
N THR A 116 -4.82 19.23 -0.76
CA THR A 116 -4.16 20.28 0.02
C THR A 116 -4.55 20.26 1.50
N ALA A 117 -5.72 19.70 1.85
CA ALA A 117 -6.15 19.53 3.23
C ALA A 117 -5.18 18.66 4.04
N PHE A 118 -4.56 17.65 3.40
CA PHE A 118 -3.62 16.74 4.06
C PHE A 118 -2.25 17.38 4.32
N HIS A 119 -1.90 18.44 3.56
CA HIS A 119 -0.65 19.15 3.78
C HIS A 119 -0.62 19.94 5.09
N GLY A 120 -1.80 20.39 5.55
CA GLY A 120 -1.94 21.15 6.79
C GLY A 120 -2.06 20.30 8.05
N MET A 121 -2.10 18.97 7.94
CA MET A 121 -2.20 18.09 9.09
C MET A 121 -0.95 18.18 9.96
N GLU A 122 -1.14 18.02 11.26
CA GLU A 122 -0.03 17.92 12.20
C GLU A 122 0.45 16.46 12.29
N ASN A 123 1.49 16.20 13.09
CA ASN A 123 1.85 14.84 13.47
C ASN A 123 2.30 13.91 12.33
N TYR A 124 2.81 14.46 11.22
CA TYR A 124 3.59 13.71 10.22
C TYR A 124 4.88 14.47 9.83
N LYS A 125 5.88 13.74 9.34
CA LYS A 125 7.18 14.28 8.89
C LYS A 125 7.24 14.36 7.37
N TYR A 126 6.74 13.33 6.69
CA TYR A 126 6.70 13.27 5.24
C TYR A 126 5.38 12.71 4.73
N LEU A 127 5.04 13.09 3.50
CA LEU A 127 3.83 12.67 2.80
C LEU A 127 4.15 12.33 1.34
N ASN A 128 3.83 11.11 0.93
CA ASN A 128 3.76 10.72 -0.47
C ASN A 128 2.30 10.64 -0.93
N ILE A 129 2.04 11.06 -2.16
CA ILE A 129 0.69 11.10 -2.74
C ILE A 129 0.73 10.35 -4.07
N TYR A 130 -0.18 9.39 -4.19
CA TYR A 130 -0.33 8.55 -5.37
C TYR A 130 -1.73 8.78 -5.96
N GLU A 131 -1.80 9.10 -7.23
CA GLU A 131 -3.05 9.34 -7.98
C GLU A 131 -3.32 8.16 -8.92
N ALA A 132 -4.58 7.73 -9.01
CA ALA A 132 -4.99 6.67 -9.92
C ALA A 132 -4.53 6.96 -11.35
N TYR A 133 -3.74 6.06 -11.94
CA TYR A 133 -3.29 6.24 -13.32
C TYR A 133 -4.38 5.89 -14.35
N TYR A 134 -5.33 5.04 -13.96
CA TYR A 134 -6.45 4.61 -14.79
C TYR A 134 -7.76 4.50 -14.00
N GLU A 135 -8.89 4.57 -14.71
CA GLU A 135 -10.25 4.52 -14.15
C GLU A 135 -10.57 3.24 -13.37
N ASN A 136 -9.85 2.14 -13.61
CA ASN A 136 -10.08 0.86 -12.95
C ASN A 136 -9.35 0.72 -11.60
N CYS A 137 -8.63 1.74 -11.15
CA CYS A 137 -8.04 1.73 -9.81
C CYS A 137 -9.16 1.78 -8.75
N LEU A 138 -8.99 1.04 -7.65
CA LEU A 138 -10.01 0.96 -6.60
C LEU A 138 -10.21 2.28 -5.85
N TYR A 139 -9.16 3.10 -5.82
CA TYR A 139 -9.13 4.36 -5.09
C TYR A 139 -8.59 5.45 -6.01
N PRO A 140 -9.18 6.66 -6.05
CA PRO A 140 -8.64 7.80 -6.78
C PRO A 140 -7.28 8.24 -6.25
N TYR A 141 -7.08 8.14 -4.93
CA TYR A 141 -5.82 8.51 -4.29
C TYR A 141 -5.44 7.52 -3.19
N ILE A 142 -4.13 7.32 -3.06
CA ILE A 142 -3.49 6.67 -1.91
C ILE A 142 -2.50 7.66 -1.34
N LEU A 143 -2.54 7.86 -0.03
CA LEU A 143 -1.63 8.72 0.72
C LEU A 143 -0.78 7.86 1.64
N GLU A 144 0.50 8.21 1.75
CA GLU A 144 1.45 7.54 2.63
C GLU A 144 2.13 8.58 3.51
N PHE A 145 1.75 8.58 4.78
CA PHE A 145 2.32 9.45 5.79
C PHE A 145 3.43 8.72 6.53
N PHE A 146 4.53 9.43 6.78
CA PHE A 146 5.63 8.95 7.60
C PHE A 146 5.66 9.78 8.88
N THR A 147 5.51 9.11 10.01
CA THR A 147 5.42 9.76 11.32
C THR A 147 6.19 8.99 12.38
N ARG A 148 6.48 9.63 13.52
CA ARG A 148 7.04 8.90 14.66
C ARG A 148 5.99 7.95 15.22
N GLU A 149 6.40 6.78 15.70
CA GLU A 149 5.47 5.79 16.27
C GLU A 149 4.55 6.40 17.35
N SER A 150 5.09 7.30 18.19
CA SER A 150 4.34 7.99 19.24
C SER A 150 3.18 8.85 18.75
N TYR A 151 3.20 9.26 17.48
CA TYR A 151 2.18 10.13 16.87
C TYR A 151 1.25 9.37 15.92
N ALA A 152 1.53 8.10 15.61
CA ALA A 152 0.79 7.34 14.60
C ALA A 152 -0.70 7.18 14.95
N ASP A 153 -1.03 6.94 16.23
CA ASP A 153 -2.42 6.81 16.69
C ASP A 153 -3.19 8.13 16.63
N GLU A 154 -2.53 9.26 16.89
CA GLU A 154 -3.14 10.58 16.82
C GLU A 154 -3.41 10.98 15.37
N LEU A 155 -2.41 10.82 14.51
CA LEU A 155 -2.55 11.01 13.07
C LEU A 155 -3.67 10.14 12.49
N MET A 156 -3.75 8.86 12.90
CA MET A 156 -4.82 7.95 12.47
C MET A 156 -6.22 8.45 12.89
N LYS A 157 -6.35 9.06 14.07
CA LYS A 157 -7.63 9.65 14.50
C LYS A 157 -8.01 10.85 13.63
N GLU A 158 -7.06 11.73 13.34
CA GLU A 158 -7.28 12.90 12.50
C GLU A 158 -7.68 12.51 11.06
N LEU A 159 -7.01 11.51 10.50
CA LEU A 159 -7.30 10.97 9.17
C LEU A 159 -8.69 10.36 9.06
N LYS A 160 -9.17 9.68 10.11
CA LYS A 160 -10.52 9.10 10.16
C LYS A 160 -11.64 10.14 10.19
N LEU A 161 -11.33 11.39 10.53
CA LEU A 161 -12.29 12.50 10.52
C LEU A 161 -12.44 13.12 9.13
N GLN A 162 -11.60 12.73 8.15
CA GLN A 162 -11.68 13.28 6.80
C GLN A 162 -12.89 12.71 6.04
N PRO A 163 -13.62 13.55 5.30
CA PRO A 163 -14.92 13.19 4.71
C PRO A 163 -14.83 12.05 3.67
N ASP A 164 -13.66 11.85 3.05
CA ASP A 164 -13.44 10.86 1.99
C ASP A 164 -12.60 9.65 2.43
N PHE A 165 -12.47 9.46 3.75
CA PHE A 165 -11.75 8.32 4.32
C PHE A 165 -12.44 7.00 3.96
N ALA A 166 -11.77 6.14 3.18
CA ALA A 166 -12.24 4.76 2.97
C ALA A 166 -11.61 3.82 4.00
N TYR A 167 -10.28 3.87 4.08
CA TYR A 167 -9.50 2.95 4.87
C TYR A 167 -8.13 3.55 5.19
N ALA A 168 -7.65 3.28 6.39
CA ALA A 168 -6.25 3.49 6.72
C ALA A 168 -5.76 2.43 7.72
N GLY A 169 -4.45 2.21 7.70
CA GLY A 169 -3.76 1.37 8.66
C GLY A 169 -2.44 2.02 9.07
N ILE A 170 -2.01 1.73 10.29
CA ILE A 170 -0.63 1.96 10.72
C ILE A 170 0.13 0.71 10.33
N TYR A 171 1.19 0.90 9.58
CA TYR A 171 2.00 -0.15 9.01
C TYR A 171 3.46 0.01 9.43
N LYS A 172 4.07 -1.15 9.69
CA LYS A 172 5.51 -1.26 9.78
C LYS A 172 6.04 -1.94 8.54
N GLU A 173 7.14 -1.43 8.02
CA GLU A 173 7.83 -2.07 6.93
C GLU A 173 8.41 -3.40 7.39
N CYS A 174 8.19 -4.43 6.59
CA CYS A 174 8.70 -5.77 6.81
C CYS A 174 9.54 -6.18 5.61
N MET A 175 10.78 -6.59 5.87
CA MET A 175 11.61 -7.24 4.86
C MET A 175 11.00 -8.61 4.56
N ALA A 176 10.49 -8.81 3.35
CA ALA A 176 10.17 -10.15 2.86
C ALA A 176 11.51 -10.91 2.77
N GLN A 177 11.81 -11.75 3.75
CA GLN A 177 13.04 -12.55 3.71
C GLN A 177 12.97 -13.48 2.51
N GLU A 178 13.95 -13.37 1.60
CA GLU A 178 14.22 -14.42 0.64
C GLU A 178 14.65 -15.66 1.43
N VAL A 179 13.80 -16.70 1.37
CA VAL A 179 14.22 -18.08 1.64
C VAL A 179 14.48 -18.77 0.31
#